data_AF-A0A1F2YES7-F1
#
_entry.id   AF-A0A1F2YES7-F1
#
_cell.length_a   1.000
_cell.length_b   1.000
_cell.length_c   1.000
_cell.angle_alpha   90.00
_cell.angle_beta   90.00
_cell.angle_gamma   90.00
#
_symmetry.space_group_name_H-M   'P 1'
#
loop_
_entity.id
_entity.type
_entity.pdbx_description
1 polymer ?
#
loop_
_entity_poly.entity_id
_entity_poly.type
_entity_poly.pdbx_seq_one_letter_code
_entity_poly.pdbx_strand_id
1 'polypeptide(L)' 'MMVVTVPKIWLNPISLPGMGRSIEVNNLSQAEAQQVRGAFAAADLEIEFAEEPGVTHRVLNIWPDPHDSARITLFIK' A
#
# COMPACT_ATOMS: atom_id res chain seq x y z
N MET A 1 -0.55 8.40 12.04
CA MET A 1 0.27 8.17 10.85
C MET A 1 0.66 6.71 10.81
N MET A 2 0.24 6.00 9.76
CA MET A 2 0.59 4.60 9.53
C MET A 2 1.53 4.50 8.32
N VAL A 3 2.67 3.83 8.52
CA VAL A 3 3.64 3.55 7.46
C VAL A 3 3.70 2.05 7.24
N VAL A 4 3.47 1.61 6.01
CA VAL A 4 3.60 0.20 5.61
C VAL A 4 4.97 0.01 4.95
N THR A 5 5.86 -0.71 5.61
CA THR A 5 7.16 -1.04 5.04
C THR A 5 7.02 -2.21 4.07
N VAL A 6 7.45 -2.02 2.82
CA VAL A 6 7.36 -3.03 1.75
C VAL A 6 8.70 -3.19 1.03
N PRO A 7 9.04 -4.38 0.53
CA PRO A 7 10.17 -4.56 -0.37
C PRO A 7 9.95 -3.81 -1.70
N LYS A 8 10.97 -3.13 -2.21
CA LYS A 8 10.89 -2.41 -3.50
C LYS A 8 10.64 -3.35 -4.68
N ILE A 9 11.03 -4.62 -4.57
CA ILE A 9 10.74 -5.65 -5.59
C ILE A 9 9.23 -5.90 -5.78
N TRP A 10 8.38 -5.53 -4.82
CA TRP A 10 6.91 -5.62 -4.97
C TRP A 10 6.32 -4.45 -5.76
N LEU A 11 7.10 -3.41 -6.03
CA LEU A 11 6.65 -2.29 -6.84
C LEU A 11 6.45 -2.74 -8.29
N ASN A 12 5.21 -2.64 -8.76
CA ASN A 12 4.91 -2.90 -10.16
C ASN A 12 5.66 -1.88 -11.04
N PRO A 13 6.47 -2.35 -12.00
CA PRO A 13 7.20 -1.43 -12.88
C PRO A 13 6.26 -0.57 -13.72
N ILE A 14 5.06 -1.05 -14.01
CA ILE A 14 4.04 -0.37 -14.81
C ILE A 14 3.33 0.70 -13.96
N SER A 15 3.30 1.92 -14.48
CA SER A 15 2.50 3.00 -13.93
C SER A 15 1.17 3.06 -14.67
N LEU A 16 0.06 2.98 -13.93
CA LEU A 16 -1.29 3.09 -14.49
C LEU A 16 -1.64 4.57 -14.68
N PRO A 17 -2.14 4.96 -15.87
CA PRO A 17 -2.56 6.34 -16.14
C PRO A 17 -3.55 6.84 -15.08
N GLY A 18 -3.20 7.92 -14.37
CA GLY A 18 -4.04 8.53 -13.35
C GLY A 18 -4.05 7.84 -11.98
N MET A 19 -3.44 6.66 -11.81
CA MET A 19 -3.37 5.94 -10.53
C MET A 19 -1.95 5.77 -9.99
N GLY A 20 -0.93 5.91 -10.84
CA GLY A 20 0.47 5.75 -10.45
C GLY A 20 0.92 4.29 -10.42
N ARG A 21 1.93 3.99 -9.62
CA ARG A 21 2.50 2.64 -9.49
C ARG A 21 1.78 1.88 -8.39
N SER A 22 1.66 0.57 -8.56
CA SER A 22 0.94 -0.30 -7.62
C SER A 22 1.88 -1.22 -6.86
N ILE A 23 1.54 -1.54 -5.62
CA ILE A 23 2.21 -2.55 -4.79
C ILE A 23 1.14 -3.47 -4.22
N GLU A 24 1.28 -4.77 -4.46
CA GLU A 24 0.41 -5.77 -3.84
C GLU A 24 0.98 -6.16 -2.47
N VAL A 25 0.22 -5.88 -1.42
CA VAL A 25 0.55 -6.32 -0.06
C VAL A 25 -0.27 -7.55 0.26
N ASN A 26 0.43 -8.66 0.49
CA ASN A 26 -0.13 -9.98 0.76
C ASN A 26 0.03 -10.36 2.24
N ASN A 27 -0.70 -11.40 2.67
CA ASN A 27 -0.61 -11.99 4.00
C ASN A 27 -0.94 -11.03 5.15
N LEU A 28 -1.80 -10.04 4.92
CA LEU A 28 -2.32 -9.19 6.00
C LEU A 28 -3.30 -10.00 6.85
N SER A 29 -3.15 -9.96 8.17
CA SER A 29 -4.25 -10.36 9.05
C SER A 29 -5.46 -9.44 8.83
N GLN A 30 -6.66 -9.90 9.21
CA GLN A 30 -7.86 -9.07 9.09
C GLN A 30 -7.73 -7.76 9.90
N ALA A 31 -7.04 -7.79 11.03
CA ALA A 31 -6.78 -6.60 11.84
C ALA A 31 -5.87 -5.61 11.09
N GLU A 32 -4.79 -6.07 10.46
CA GLU A 32 -3.88 -5.22 9.67
C GLU A 32 -4.59 -4.66 8.44
N ALA A 33 -5.35 -5.49 7.72
CA ALA A 33 -6.15 -5.04 6.58
C ALA A 33 -7.13 -3.93 6.97
N GLN A 34 -7.76 -4.04 8.15
CA GLN A 34 -8.65 -3.01 8.67
C GLN A 34 -7.90 -1.73 9.08
N GLN A 35 -6.72 -1.86 9.67
CA GLN A 35 -5.86 -0.72 10.01
C GLN A 35 -5.41 0.05 8.77
N VAL A 36 -4.97 -0.66 7.71
CA VAL A 36 -4.59 -0.05 6.43
C VAL A 36 -5.78 0.73 5.82
N ARG A 37 -6.97 0.12 5.78
CA ARG A 37 -8.18 0.78 5.28
C ARG A 37 -8.55 2.01 6.11
N GLY A 38 -8.45 1.90 7.44
CA GLY A 38 -8.71 3.00 8.36
C GLY A 38 -7.73 4.16 8.18
N ALA A 39 -6.44 3.88 8.06
CA ALA A 39 -5.40 4.88 7.83
C ALA A 39 -5.56 5.57 6.47
N PHE A 40 -5.92 4.83 5.43
CA PHE A 40 -6.23 5.41 4.12
C PHE A 40 -7.45 6.36 4.19
N ALA A 41 -8.53 5.94 4.85
CA ALA A 41 -9.72 6.77 5.03
C ALA A 41 -9.43 8.06 5.84
N ALA A 42 -8.47 8.01 6.77
CA ALA A 42 -7.97 9.17 7.50
C ALA A 42 -6.95 10.02 6.71
N ALA A 43 -6.66 9.66 5.46
CA ALA A 43 -5.67 10.28 4.60
C ALA A 43 -4.24 10.29 5.19
N ASP A 44 -3.94 9.28 6.02
CA ASP A 44 -2.78 9.18 6.92
C ASP A 44 -2.04 7.83 6.72
N LEU A 45 -2.09 7.31 5.49
CA LEU A 45 -1.42 6.09 5.05
C LEU A 45 -0.27 6.42 4.10
N GLU A 46 0.92 5.96 4.47
CA GLU A 46 2.12 6.04 3.65
C GLU A 46 2.76 4.66 3.55
N ILE A 47 3.65 4.49 2.58
CA ILE A 47 4.55 3.34 2.50
C ILE A 47 5.99 3.79 2.66
N GLU A 48 6.85 2.87 3.05
CA GLU A 48 8.30 3.03 3.02
C GLU A 48 8.90 1.80 2.33
N PHE A 49 9.89 2.00 1.47
CA PHE A 49 10.63 0.87 0.92
C PHE A 49 11.70 0.43 1.90
N ALA A 50 11.80 -0.87 2.18
CA ALA A 50 12.80 -1.42 3.11
C ALA A 50 14.25 -1.07 2.69
N GLU A 51 14.47 -0.87 1.39
CA GLU A 51 15.74 -0.51 0.78
C GLU A 51 16.05 1.00 0.85
N GLU A 52 15.05 1.83 1.15
CA GLU A 52 15.15 3.30 1.22
C GLU A 52 14.59 3.83 2.55
N PRO A 53 15.20 3.47 3.69
CA PRO A 53 14.69 3.86 5.00
C PRO A 53 14.68 5.39 5.16
N GLY A 54 13.59 5.92 5.71
CA GLY A 54 13.34 7.35 5.87
C GLY A 54 12.67 8.02 4.68
N VAL A 55 12.46 7.32 3.56
CA VAL A 55 11.72 7.84 2.40
C VAL A 55 10.32 7.25 2.38
N THR A 56 9.31 8.10 2.61
CA THR A 56 7.91 7.68 2.56
C THR A 56 7.21 8.14 1.28
N HIS A 57 6.28 7.32 0.81
CA HIS A 57 5.41 7.62 -0.31
C HIS A 57 3.95 7.57 0.14
N ARG A 58 3.23 8.67 -0.06
CA ARG A 58 1.81 8.74 0.26
C ARG A 58 1.00 7.81 -0.63
N VAL A 59 0.10 7.04 -0.02
CA VAL A 59 -0.83 6.18 -0.75
C VAL A 59 -1.94 7.04 -1.35
N LEU A 60 -2.07 6.97 -2.68
CA LEU A 60 -3.07 7.69 -3.46
C LEU A 60 -4.40 6.97 -3.51
N ASN A 61 -4.36 5.64 -3.57
CA ASN A 61 -5.53 4.80 -3.66
C ASN A 61 -5.25 3.40 -3.09
N ILE A 62 -6.30 2.69 -2.70
CA ILE A 62 -6.23 1.29 -2.32
C ILE A 62 -7.25 0.47 -3.11
N TRP A 63 -6.89 -0.76 -3.46
CA TRP A 63 -7.78 -1.74 -4.03
C TRP A 63 -7.72 -3.02 -3.20
N PRO A 64 -8.72 -3.27 -2.32
CA PRO A 64 -8.81 -4.54 -1.61
C PRO A 64 -9.19 -5.67 -2.58
N ASP A 65 -8.57 -6.83 -2.44
CA ASP A 65 -8.96 -8.01 -3.23
C ASP A 65 -10.35 -8.50 -2.78
N PRO A 66 -11.32 -8.67 -3.69
CA PRO A 66 -12.66 -9.15 -3.35
C PRO A 66 -12.72 -10.63 -2.95
N HIS A 67 -11.69 -11.41 -3.27
CA HIS A 67 -11.57 -12.85 -3.00
C HIS A 67 -10.64 -13.16 -1.82
N ASP A 68 -9.74 -12.24 -1.46
CA ASP A 68 -8.78 -12.42 -0.37
C ASP A 68 -8.69 -11.18 0.53
N SER A 69 -9.30 -11.26 1.72
CA SER A 69 -9.26 -10.16 2.70
C SER A 69 -7.86 -9.84 3.22
N ALA A 70 -6.90 -10.76 3.04
CA ALA A 70 -5.50 -10.59 3.42
C ALA A 70 -4.66 -9.87 2.34
N ARG A 71 -5.29 -9.46 1.23
CA ARG A 71 -4.63 -8.84 0.10
C ARG A 71 -5.19 -7.46 -0.21
N ILE A 72 -4.28 -6.49 -0.29
CA ILE A 72 -4.62 -5.11 -0.66
C ILE A 72 -3.55 -4.60 -1.63
N THR A 73 -3.99 -4.03 -2.75
CA THR A 73 -3.10 -3.27 -3.63
C THR A 73 -3.09 -1.80 -3.22
N LEU A 74 -1.90 -1.25 -3.01
CA LEU A 74 -1.67 0.16 -2.70
C LEU A 74 -1.14 0.88 -3.94
N PHE A 75 -1.61 2.09 -4.20
CA PHE A 75 -1.16 2.91 -5.32
C PHE A 75 -0.40 4.14 -4.82
N ILE A 76 0.74 4.44 -5.45
CA ILE A 76 1.63 5.57 -5.10
C ILE A 76 2.03 6.36 -6.35
N LYS A 77 2.52 7.60 -6.17
CA LYS A 77 3.07 8.41 -7.27
C LYS A 77 4.56 8.15 -7.48
#